data_AF-A0A7J5Y9U8-F1
#
_entry.id   AF-A0A7J5Y9U8-F1
#
_cell.length_a   1.000
_cell.length_b   1.000
_cell.length_c   1.000
_cell.angle_alpha   90.00
_cell.angle_beta   90.00
_cell.angle_gamma   90.00
#
_symmetry.space_group_name_H-M   'P 1'
#
loop_
_entity.id
_entity.type
_entity.pdbx_description
1 polymer ?
#
loop_
_entity_poly.entity_id
_entity_poly.type
_entity_poly.pdbx_seq_one_letter_code
_entity_poly.pdbx_strand_id
1 'polypeptide(L)'
;MFNSCTCDPSPSVPLCVVIEEKGVRMKLTVIDTPGFGDQINNENCWEPIVKHVNEQYEKYLREELHINRKRRIPDSRVHCCIYFLPPTGHRLRQIDVEFMKRLGKIVSIVPVIAKADTLTMEERQEFKERIRQDLAANGIRVYPQKEYDEDPEDSILNDRIRESIPFAVVGTDKEHQVNGHKVLGRKTKWGIIEVENVEHCEFANLRDLLIRSHLQDLKDVTHNIHYETYRVRRLNESNVSFSELGLAPWPLENGTDDRGQSESHL
;
A
#
# COMPACT_ATOMS: atom_id res chain seq x y z
N MET A 1 -15.92 23.23 -12.12
CA MET A 1 -17.20 22.54 -11.91
C MET A 1 -16.94 21.06 -12.02
N PHE A 2 -16.85 20.35 -10.91
CA PHE A 2 -17.02 18.91 -10.88
C PHE A 2 -18.20 18.65 -9.95
N ASN A 3 -19.40 18.71 -10.54
CA ASN A 3 -20.59 18.11 -9.95
C ASN A 3 -20.87 16.85 -10.76
N SER A 4 -20.71 15.71 -10.12
CA SER A 4 -21.47 14.50 -10.43
C SER A 4 -21.45 13.63 -9.20
N CYS A 5 -22.53 13.74 -8.43
CA CYS A 5 -22.90 12.82 -7.37
C CYS A 5 -23.21 11.46 -8.01
N THR A 6 -22.23 10.56 -8.00
CA THR A 6 -22.49 9.11 -8.08
C THR A 6 -21.58 8.46 -7.05
N CYS A 7 -22.11 8.33 -5.83
CA CYS A 7 -21.48 7.64 -4.72
C CYS A 7 -21.65 6.13 -4.94
N ASP A 8 -20.92 5.58 -5.91
CA ASP A 8 -20.72 4.14 -5.98
C ASP A 8 -19.51 3.83 -5.06
N PRO A 9 -19.62 2.91 -4.08
CA PRO A 9 -18.52 2.58 -3.17
C PRO A 9 -17.41 1.74 -3.84
N SER A 10 -17.46 1.58 -5.17
CA SER A 10 -16.44 0.87 -5.91
C SER A 10 -15.25 1.79 -6.22
N PRO A 11 -14.00 1.29 -6.14
CA PRO A 11 -12.85 2.04 -6.61
C PRO A 11 -13.05 2.39 -8.09
N SER A 12 -12.79 3.65 -8.41
CA SER A 12 -12.92 4.17 -9.77
C SER A 12 -11.96 3.45 -10.73
N VAL A 13 -12.26 3.51 -12.03
CA VAL A 13 -11.51 2.77 -13.07
C VAL A 13 -10.00 3.05 -12.94
N PRO A 14 -9.15 2.02 -12.84
CA PRO A 14 -7.71 2.20 -12.66
C PRO A 14 -7.11 2.91 -13.89
N LEU A 15 -6.43 4.02 -13.65
CA LEU A 15 -5.69 4.74 -14.66
C LEU A 15 -4.35 4.02 -14.90
N CYS A 16 -4.20 3.42 -16.07
CA CYS A 16 -2.98 2.73 -16.47
C CYS A 16 -2.18 3.58 -17.46
N VAL A 17 -0.97 3.96 -17.08
CA VAL A 17 -0.05 4.74 -17.92
C VAL A 17 1.27 3.99 -18.05
N VAL A 18 1.83 3.94 -19.26
CA VAL A 18 3.19 3.45 -19.47
C VAL A 18 4.12 4.67 -19.43
N ILE A 19 5.02 4.70 -18.46
CA ILE A 19 6.02 5.75 -18.30
C ILE A 19 7.41 5.18 -18.60
N GLU A 20 8.32 6.03 -19.03
CA GLU A 20 9.71 5.67 -19.31
C GLU A 20 10.63 6.57 -18.49
N GLU A 21 11.42 5.97 -17.61
CA GLU A 21 12.39 6.70 -16.77
C GLU A 21 13.78 6.12 -17.04
N LYS A 22 14.72 6.98 -17.47
CA LYS A 22 16.12 6.58 -17.78
C LYS A 22 16.23 5.37 -18.73
N GLY A 23 15.31 5.24 -19.70
CA GLY A 23 15.28 4.13 -20.67
C GLY A 23 14.59 2.85 -20.15
N VAL A 24 14.07 2.86 -18.92
CA VAL A 24 13.30 1.76 -18.35
C VAL A 24 11.81 2.06 -18.51
N ARG A 25 11.12 1.24 -19.29
CA ARG A 25 9.66 1.31 -19.46
C ARG A 25 8.96 0.60 -18.31
N MET A 26 8.08 1.31 -17.62
CA MET A 26 7.27 0.77 -16.51
C MET A 26 5.79 1.08 -16.73
N LYS A 27 4.93 0.16 -16.29
CA LYS A 27 3.47 0.29 -16.36
C LYS A 27 2.97 0.73 -14.99
N LEU A 28 2.71 2.02 -14.83
CA LEU A 28 2.15 2.58 -13.60
C LEU A 28 0.62 2.46 -13.66
N THR A 29 0.02 1.92 -12.61
CA THR A 29 -1.44 1.86 -12.44
C THR A 29 -1.82 2.62 -11.19
N VAL A 30 -2.65 3.66 -11.33
CA VAL A 30 -3.17 4.45 -10.22
C VAL A 30 -4.65 4.09 -10.04
N ILE A 31 -5.01 3.67 -8.82
CA ILE A 31 -6.38 3.33 -8.45
C ILE A 31 -6.90 4.49 -7.60
N ASP A 32 -7.91 5.20 -8.09
CA ASP A 32 -8.54 6.27 -7.33
C ASP A 32 -9.75 5.73 -6.55
N THR A 33 -9.88 6.17 -5.30
CA THR A 33 -10.84 5.64 -4.32
C THR A 33 -11.85 6.71 -3.94
N PRO A 34 -13.13 6.36 -3.75
CA PRO A 34 -14.11 7.31 -3.24
C PRO A 34 -13.67 7.89 -1.88
N GLY A 35 -14.01 9.15 -1.64
CA GLY A 35 -13.74 9.80 -0.36
C GLY A 35 -14.47 9.11 0.81
N PHE A 36 -13.87 9.16 1.99
CA PHE A 36 -14.43 8.66 3.24
C PHE A 36 -14.52 9.79 4.28
N GLY A 37 -15.40 9.63 5.28
CA GLY A 37 -15.55 10.61 6.37
C GLY A 37 -16.66 11.64 6.17
N ASP A 38 -17.42 11.57 5.07
CA ASP A 38 -18.54 12.49 4.78
C ASP A 38 -19.89 12.00 5.36
N GLN A 39 -19.96 10.75 5.83
CA GLN A 39 -21.17 10.16 6.39
C GLN A 39 -21.31 10.45 7.89
N ILE A 40 -22.54 10.42 8.41
CA ILE A 40 -22.79 10.54 9.87
C ILE A 40 -22.23 9.33 10.60
N ASN A 41 -22.44 8.13 10.05
CA ASN A 41 -21.77 6.91 10.50
C ASN A 41 -20.67 6.52 9.51
N ASN A 42 -19.42 6.55 9.96
CA ASN A 42 -18.25 6.13 9.17
C ASN A 42 -17.67 4.79 9.65
N GLU A 43 -18.42 4.04 10.45
CA GLU A 43 -18.08 2.66 10.77
C GLU A 43 -17.85 1.89 9.46
N ASN A 44 -16.76 1.12 9.40
CA ASN A 44 -16.42 0.24 8.28
C ASN A 44 -16.15 0.92 6.92
N CYS A 45 -15.89 2.23 6.90
CA CYS A 45 -15.54 2.94 5.66
C CYS A 45 -14.26 2.41 4.95
N TRP A 46 -13.40 1.66 5.65
CA TRP A 46 -12.22 1.00 5.09
C TRP A 46 -12.53 -0.32 4.36
N GLU A 47 -13.70 -0.94 4.58
CA GLU A 47 -14.01 -2.26 4.03
C GLU A 47 -13.93 -2.35 2.50
N PRO A 48 -14.44 -1.38 1.72
CA PRO A 48 -14.34 -1.45 0.26
C PRO A 48 -12.90 -1.46 -0.23
N ILE A 49 -12.02 -0.68 0.41
CA ILE A 49 -10.60 -0.58 0.05
C ILE A 49 -9.87 -1.86 0.45
N VAL A 50 -10.09 -2.35 1.67
CA VAL A 50 -9.50 -3.61 2.15
C VAL A 50 -9.94 -4.78 1.27
N LYS A 51 -11.22 -4.84 0.91
CA LYS A 51 -11.77 -5.85 0.00
C LYS A 51 -11.09 -5.79 -1.36
N HIS A 52 -10.95 -4.60 -1.94
CA HIS A 52 -10.29 -4.44 -3.23
C HIS A 52 -8.83 -4.94 -3.22
N VAL A 53 -8.05 -4.59 -2.19
CA VAL A 53 -6.67 -5.07 -2.03
C VAL A 53 -6.62 -6.59 -1.93
N ASN A 54 -7.47 -7.18 -1.09
CA ASN A 54 -7.56 -8.64 -0.94
C ASN A 54 -8.00 -9.35 -2.23
N GLU A 55 -8.92 -8.76 -3.01
CA GLU A 55 -9.31 -9.29 -4.31
C GLU A 55 -8.14 -9.34 -5.31
N GLN A 56 -7.23 -8.36 -5.25
CA GLN A 56 -6.02 -8.41 -6.09
C GLN A 56 -5.07 -9.52 -5.64
N TYR A 57 -4.90 -9.74 -4.33
CA TYR A 57 -4.11 -10.86 -3.82
C TYR A 57 -4.74 -12.21 -4.16
N GLU A 58 -6.05 -12.34 -4.01
CA GLU A 58 -6.81 -13.53 -4.39
C GLU A 58 -6.65 -13.86 -5.88
N LYS A 59 -6.75 -12.85 -6.74
CA LYS A 59 -6.57 -13.01 -8.19
C LYS A 59 -5.17 -13.50 -8.53
N TYR A 60 -4.15 -12.95 -7.87
CA TYR A 60 -2.77 -13.38 -8.04
C TYR A 60 -2.55 -14.82 -7.55
N LEU A 61 -3.08 -15.16 -6.37
CA LEU A 61 -2.99 -16.50 -5.79
C LEU A 61 -3.67 -17.56 -6.67
N ARG A 62 -4.84 -17.25 -7.23
CA ARG A 62 -5.52 -18.17 -8.16
C ARG A 62 -4.66 -18.49 -9.37
N GLU A 63 -4.00 -17.50 -9.96
CA GLU A 63 -3.11 -17.70 -11.11
C GLU A 63 -1.83 -18.47 -10.72
N GLU A 64 -1.33 -18.30 -9.49
CA GLU A 64 -0.21 -19.08 -8.94
C GLU A 64 -0.57 -20.57 -8.77
N LEU A 65 -1.80 -20.86 -8.32
CA LEU A 65 -2.31 -22.22 -8.09
C LEU A 65 -2.78 -22.94 -9.37
N HIS A 66 -2.93 -22.22 -10.49
CA HIS A 66 -3.36 -22.85 -11.75
C HIS A 66 -2.31 -23.84 -12.27
N ILE A 67 -2.75 -25.06 -12.63
CA ILE A 67 -1.91 -26.14 -13.17
C ILE A 67 -1.15 -25.67 -14.42
N ASN A 68 -1.86 -24.98 -15.33
CA ASN A 68 -1.27 -24.37 -16.53
C ASN A 68 -0.87 -22.92 -16.26
N ARG A 69 0.05 -22.71 -15.30
CA ARG A 69 0.53 -21.38 -14.92
C ARG A 69 1.08 -20.63 -16.14
N LYS A 70 0.69 -19.37 -16.30
CA LYS A 70 1.28 -18.47 -17.30
C LYS A 70 2.76 -18.27 -16.95
N ARG A 71 3.63 -18.20 -17.97
CA ARG A 71 5.07 -17.90 -17.78
C ARG A 71 5.30 -16.57 -17.04
N ARG A 72 4.38 -15.62 -17.21
CA ARG A 72 4.38 -14.33 -16.53
C ARG A 72 2.97 -14.04 -16.03
N ILE A 73 2.78 -14.10 -14.71
CA ILE A 73 1.52 -13.73 -14.07
C ILE A 73 1.39 -12.20 -14.14
N PRO A 74 0.26 -11.66 -14.64
CA PRO A 74 0.03 -10.22 -14.61
C PRO A 74 -0.14 -9.76 -13.16
N ASP A 75 0.76 -8.90 -12.69
CA ASP A 75 0.69 -8.32 -11.35
C ASP A 75 -0.30 -7.14 -11.34
N SER A 76 -1.42 -7.30 -10.63
CA SER A 76 -2.39 -6.24 -10.35
C SER A 76 -2.51 -5.91 -8.87
N ARG A 77 -1.57 -6.40 -8.04
CA ARG A 77 -1.54 -6.14 -6.60
C ARG A 77 -1.23 -4.68 -6.33
N VAL A 78 -1.75 -4.15 -5.23
CA VAL A 78 -1.48 -2.79 -4.79
C VAL A 78 -0.13 -2.77 -4.05
N HIS A 79 0.87 -2.10 -4.61
CA HIS A 79 2.22 -2.05 -4.03
C HIS A 79 2.38 -0.97 -2.95
N CYS A 80 1.62 0.11 -3.06
CA CYS A 80 1.69 1.25 -2.14
C CYS A 80 0.34 1.95 -2.06
N CYS A 81 -0.03 2.42 -0.88
CA CYS A 81 -1.17 3.29 -0.64
C CYS A 81 -0.70 4.66 -0.17
N ILE A 82 -1.01 5.70 -0.95
CA ILE A 82 -0.78 7.09 -0.57
C ILE A 82 -1.96 7.55 0.29
N TYR A 83 -1.74 7.78 1.58
CA TYR A 83 -2.80 8.14 2.51
C TYR A 83 -2.86 9.65 2.73
N PHE A 84 -3.93 10.30 2.25
CA PHE A 84 -4.09 11.75 2.34
C PHE A 84 -4.65 12.17 3.71
N LEU A 85 -3.83 12.89 4.46
CA LEU A 85 -4.20 13.53 5.72
C LEU A 85 -4.71 14.96 5.46
N PRO A 86 -5.84 15.35 6.07
CA PRO A 86 -6.34 16.71 5.92
C PRO A 86 -5.41 17.71 6.63
N PRO A 87 -5.18 18.91 6.06
CA PRO A 87 -4.30 19.93 6.64
C PRO A 87 -5.02 20.69 7.76
N THR A 88 -5.32 20.00 8.86
CA THR A 88 -6.02 20.61 10.02
C THR A 88 -5.09 21.40 10.93
N GLY A 89 -3.77 21.14 10.89
CA GLY A 89 -2.78 21.74 11.79
C GLY A 89 -2.82 21.19 13.23
N HIS A 90 -3.70 20.23 13.53
CA HIS A 90 -3.88 19.68 14.87
C HIS A 90 -3.26 18.28 15.03
N ARG A 91 -4.08 17.26 15.23
CA ARG A 91 -3.68 15.87 15.43
C ARG A 91 -4.33 14.96 14.41
N LEU A 92 -3.85 13.73 14.33
CA LEU A 92 -4.48 12.68 13.54
C LEU A 92 -5.90 12.42 14.02
N ARG A 93 -6.87 12.38 13.09
CA ARG A 93 -8.26 12.06 13.44
C ARG A 93 -8.35 10.59 13.81
N GLN A 94 -9.25 10.26 14.72
CA GLN A 94 -9.46 8.88 15.17
C GLN A 94 -9.84 7.93 14.01
N ILE A 95 -10.62 8.42 13.04
CA ILE A 95 -10.94 7.67 11.82
C ILE A 95 -9.69 7.31 11.02
N ASP A 96 -8.75 8.25 10.89
CA ASP A 96 -7.51 8.03 10.13
C ASP A 96 -6.57 7.05 10.84
N VAL A 97 -6.52 7.13 12.18
CA VAL A 97 -5.78 6.19 13.02
C VAL A 97 -6.29 4.77 12.80
N GLU A 98 -7.60 4.56 12.90
CA GLU A 98 -8.19 3.23 12.72
C GLU A 98 -8.04 2.72 11.28
N PHE A 99 -8.20 3.59 10.30
CA PHE A 99 -8.03 3.26 8.89
C PHE A 99 -6.60 2.77 8.61
N MET A 100 -5.59 3.56 9.00
CA MET A 100 -4.19 3.20 8.76
C MET A 100 -3.75 1.98 9.56
N LYS A 101 -4.28 1.75 10.78
CA LYS A 101 -4.02 0.53 11.56
C LYS A 101 -4.46 -0.74 10.82
N ARG A 102 -5.63 -0.70 10.18
CA ARG A 102 -6.16 -1.84 9.43
C ARG A 102 -5.44 -2.01 8.10
N LEU A 103 -5.26 -0.92 7.38
CA LEU A 103 -4.65 -0.93 6.05
C LEU A 103 -3.15 -1.26 6.09
N GLY A 104 -2.43 -0.80 7.12
CA GLY A 104 -0.98 -1.02 7.26
C GLY A 104 -0.58 -2.47 7.55
N LYS A 105 -1.56 -3.36 7.76
CA LYS A 105 -1.35 -4.80 7.86
C LYS A 105 -1.35 -5.51 6.50
N ILE A 106 -1.90 -4.87 5.48
CA ILE A 106 -2.14 -5.50 4.17
C ILE A 106 -1.46 -4.76 3.01
N VAL A 107 -1.04 -3.51 3.20
CA VAL A 107 -0.34 -2.74 2.17
C VAL A 107 0.61 -1.72 2.81
N SER A 108 1.67 -1.38 2.10
CA SER A 108 2.61 -0.32 2.49
C SER A 108 1.95 1.05 2.37
N ILE A 109 1.93 1.81 3.47
CA ILE A 109 1.29 3.14 3.54
C ILE A 109 2.33 4.24 3.53
N VAL A 110 2.16 5.22 2.64
CA VAL A 110 2.91 6.48 2.63
C VAL A 110 1.95 7.62 2.96
N PRO A 111 1.98 8.18 4.18
CA PRO A 111 1.07 9.26 4.54
C PRO A 111 1.56 10.60 3.97
N VAL A 112 0.62 11.39 3.49
CA VAL A 112 0.87 12.70 2.88
C VAL A 112 -0.11 13.73 3.43
N ILE A 113 0.37 14.95 3.70
CA ILE A 113 -0.51 16.08 4.05
C ILE A 113 -1.03 16.67 2.75
N ALA A 114 -2.35 16.60 2.56
CA ALA A 114 -3.03 17.14 1.39
C ALA A 114 -3.08 18.67 1.44
N LYS A 115 -3.07 19.32 0.26
CA LYS A 115 -3.23 20.79 0.14
C LYS A 115 -2.33 21.55 1.12
N ALA A 116 -1.05 21.19 1.13
CA ALA A 116 -0.07 21.77 2.06
C ALA A 116 0.11 23.29 1.88
N ASP A 117 -0.34 23.86 0.75
CA ASP A 117 -0.42 25.30 0.50
C ASP A 117 -1.36 26.06 1.46
N THR A 118 -2.15 25.34 2.25
CA THR A 118 -3.06 25.93 3.25
C THR A 118 -2.41 26.17 4.61
N LEU A 119 -1.20 25.64 4.84
CA LEU A 119 -0.45 25.76 6.09
C LEU A 119 0.82 26.59 5.86
N THR A 120 1.24 27.36 6.87
CA THR A 120 2.56 28.00 6.82
C THR A 120 3.68 26.96 6.99
N MET A 121 4.93 27.37 6.74
CA MET A 121 6.08 26.47 6.87
C MET A 121 6.27 25.99 8.32
N GLU A 122 6.00 26.87 9.28
CA GLU A 122 6.06 26.60 10.72
C GLU A 122 4.93 25.65 11.14
N GLU A 123 3.69 25.95 10.76
CA GLU A 123 2.53 25.10 11.05
C GLU A 123 2.69 23.70 10.45
N ARG A 124 3.27 23.62 9.23
CA ARG A 124 3.57 22.36 8.56
C ARG A 124 4.58 21.53 9.35
N GLN A 125 5.65 22.15 9.86
CA GLN A 125 6.65 21.44 10.67
C GLN A 125 6.07 20.94 11.99
N GLU A 126 5.31 21.77 12.70
CA GLU A 126 4.63 21.36 13.93
C GLU A 126 3.63 20.23 13.69
N PHE A 127 2.85 20.34 12.61
CA PHE A 127 1.85 19.34 12.27
C PHE A 127 2.48 17.99 11.89
N LYS A 128 3.59 18.00 11.15
CA LYS A 128 4.38 16.79 10.87
C LYS A 128 4.83 16.11 12.14
N GLU A 129 5.38 16.87 13.08
CA GLU A 129 5.88 16.31 14.35
C GLU A 129 4.75 15.69 15.17
N ARG A 130 3.60 16.36 15.27
CA ARG A 130 2.41 15.81 15.93
C ARG A 130 1.92 14.53 15.26
N ILE A 131 1.90 14.47 13.93
CA ILE A 131 1.52 13.27 13.18
C ILE A 131 2.49 12.12 13.48
N ARG A 132 3.81 12.36 13.47
CA ARG A 132 4.80 11.32 13.79
C ARG A 132 4.60 10.76 15.20
N GLN A 133 4.35 11.63 16.17
CA GLN A 133 4.06 11.23 17.55
C GLN A 133 2.78 10.39 17.64
N ASP A 134 1.71 10.80 16.95
CA ASP A 134 0.45 10.06 16.92
C ASP A 134 0.59 8.70 16.24
N LEU A 135 1.36 8.61 15.14
CA LEU A 135 1.66 7.35 14.45
C LEU A 135 2.42 6.39 15.37
N ALA A 136 3.45 6.87 16.06
CA ALA A 136 4.25 6.09 17.00
C ALA A 136 3.43 5.63 18.21
N ALA A 137 2.65 6.53 18.83
CA ALA A 137 1.80 6.22 19.98
C ALA A 137 0.72 5.18 19.67
N ASN A 138 0.29 5.12 18.40
CA ASN A 138 -0.70 4.16 17.93
C ASN A 138 -0.10 2.89 17.32
N GLY A 139 1.22 2.76 17.22
CA GLY A 139 1.88 1.62 16.58
C GLY A 139 1.53 1.47 15.09
N ILE A 140 1.28 2.59 14.39
CA ILE A 140 0.97 2.57 12.95
C ILE A 140 2.28 2.45 12.19
N ARG A 141 2.42 1.36 11.44
CA ARG A 141 3.60 1.09 10.61
C ARG A 141 3.43 1.72 9.24
N VAL A 142 4.19 2.78 8.98
CA VAL A 142 4.27 3.45 7.68
C VAL A 142 5.55 3.02 6.95
N TYR A 143 5.51 3.11 5.62
CA TYR A 143 6.65 2.80 4.79
C TYR A 143 7.66 3.97 4.75
N PRO A 144 8.98 3.73 4.80
CA PRO A 144 9.66 2.44 4.93
C PRO A 144 9.70 1.96 6.39
N GLN A 145 9.33 0.69 6.66
CA GLN A 145 9.32 0.14 8.02
C GLN A 145 10.74 -0.20 8.48
N LYS A 146 11.11 0.19 9.71
CA LYS A 146 12.45 -0.08 10.28
C LYS A 146 12.81 -1.56 10.37
N GLU A 147 11.80 -2.41 10.49
CA GLU A 147 11.96 -3.87 10.58
C GLU A 147 12.43 -4.51 9.27
N TYR A 148 12.35 -3.78 8.15
CA TYR A 148 12.69 -4.28 6.81
C TYR A 148 14.00 -3.69 6.27
N ASP A 149 14.74 -2.91 7.07
CA ASP A 149 16.07 -2.43 6.67
C ASP A 149 17.04 -3.64 6.58
N GLU A 150 17.58 -3.91 5.39
CA GLU A 150 18.45 -5.07 5.15
C GLU A 150 19.86 -4.85 5.71
N ASP A 151 20.39 -3.63 5.57
CA ASP A 151 21.73 -3.26 6.00
C ASP A 151 21.81 -1.82 6.58
N PRO A 152 22.95 -1.41 7.19
CA PRO A 152 23.09 -0.09 7.77
C PRO A 152 23.02 1.08 6.77
N GLU A 153 23.39 0.86 5.50
CA GLU A 153 23.34 1.90 4.46
C GLU A 153 21.89 2.17 4.07
N ASP A 154 21.11 1.10 3.86
CA ASP A 154 19.66 1.17 3.65
C ASP A 154 18.95 1.85 4.83
N SER A 155 19.34 1.51 6.06
CA SER A 155 18.76 2.14 7.25
C SER A 155 18.98 3.66 7.29
N ILE A 156 20.17 4.14 6.91
CA ILE A 156 20.47 5.58 6.83
C ILE A 156 19.64 6.26 5.73
N LEU A 157 19.48 5.61 4.56
CA LEU A 157 18.66 6.14 3.48
C LEU A 157 17.18 6.22 3.88
N ASN A 158 16.66 5.15 4.48
CA ASN A 158 15.28 5.05 4.93
C ASN A 158 14.97 6.01 6.09
N ASP A 159 15.92 6.26 6.99
CA ASP A 159 15.75 7.22 8.09
C ASP A 159 15.53 8.64 7.58
N ARG A 160 16.22 9.08 6.51
CA ARG A 160 15.97 10.39 5.87
C ARG A 160 14.55 10.49 5.31
N ILE A 161 14.01 9.40 4.81
CA ILE A 161 12.63 9.34 4.30
C ILE A 161 11.65 9.38 5.48
N ARG A 162 11.89 8.61 6.53
CA ARG A 162 11.07 8.60 7.76
C ARG A 162 11.00 9.97 8.42
N GLU A 163 12.11 10.72 8.44
CA GLU A 163 12.14 12.10 8.92
C GLU A 163 11.29 13.05 8.05
N SER A 164 11.23 12.80 6.74
CA SER A 164 10.44 13.60 5.81
C SER A 164 8.94 13.32 5.90
N ILE A 165 8.57 12.12 6.34
CA ILE A 165 7.18 11.67 6.46
C ILE A 165 6.46 12.36 7.64
N PRO A 166 5.19 12.79 7.45
CA PRO A 166 4.40 12.74 6.21
C PRO A 166 4.82 13.82 5.19
N PHE A 167 4.77 13.50 3.89
CA PHE A 167 5.11 14.46 2.83
C PHE A 167 4.02 15.52 2.69
N ALA A 168 4.39 16.79 2.67
CA ALA A 168 3.49 17.90 2.49
C ALA A 168 3.39 18.28 1.01
N VAL A 169 2.29 17.85 0.37
CA VAL A 169 2.14 17.90 -1.08
C VAL A 169 1.07 18.88 -1.53
N VAL A 170 1.31 19.46 -2.70
CA VAL A 170 0.36 20.31 -3.42
C VAL A 170 0.12 19.67 -4.78
N GLY A 171 -1.15 19.41 -5.12
CA GLY A 171 -1.53 18.85 -6.42
C GLY A 171 -1.96 19.93 -7.40
N THR A 172 -1.61 19.77 -8.67
CA THR A 172 -2.12 20.59 -9.78
C THR A 172 -2.19 19.75 -11.06
N ASP A 173 -3.17 20.06 -11.90
CA ASP A 173 -3.34 19.57 -13.28
C ASP A 173 -3.02 20.66 -14.31
N LYS A 174 -2.55 21.84 -13.88
CA LYS A 174 -2.35 23.03 -14.71
C LYS A 174 -0.88 23.39 -14.86
N GLU A 175 -0.52 23.71 -16.10
CA GLU A 175 0.76 24.33 -16.43
C GLU A 175 0.64 25.85 -16.44
N HIS A 176 1.68 26.51 -15.95
CA HIS A 176 1.84 27.94 -16.00
C HIS A 176 3.24 28.30 -16.51
N GLN A 177 3.40 29.50 -17.06
CA GLN A 177 4.69 30.00 -17.51
C GLN A 177 5.29 30.90 -16.43
N VAL A 178 6.45 30.52 -15.90
CA VAL A 178 7.21 31.27 -14.89
C VAL A 178 8.63 31.41 -15.41
N ASN A 179 9.16 32.64 -15.46
CA ASN A 179 10.51 32.94 -15.98
C ASN A 179 10.79 32.36 -17.37
N GLY A 180 9.76 32.29 -18.23
CA GLY A 180 9.86 31.72 -19.59
C GLY A 180 9.72 30.20 -19.67
N HIS A 181 9.82 29.47 -18.55
CA HIS A 181 9.68 28.03 -18.48
C HIS A 181 8.25 27.61 -18.18
N LYS A 182 7.80 26.50 -18.79
CA LYS A 182 6.53 25.86 -18.41
C LYS A 182 6.75 25.03 -17.16
N VAL A 183 5.97 25.32 -16.13
CA VAL A 183 6.03 24.64 -14.83
C VAL A 183 4.63 24.18 -14.42
N LEU A 184 4.55 23.01 -13.81
CA LEU A 184 3.32 22.55 -13.15
C LEU A 184 3.15 23.36 -11.86
N GLY A 185 2.06 24.12 -11.77
CA GLY A 185 1.85 24.99 -10.63
C GLY A 185 0.38 25.25 -10.30
N ARG A 186 0.13 25.64 -9.06
CA ARG A 186 -1.18 26.07 -8.58
C ARG A 186 -1.19 27.59 -8.49
N LYS A 187 -1.99 28.25 -9.34
CA LYS A 187 -2.16 29.71 -9.29
C LYS A 187 -3.05 30.12 -8.12
N THR A 188 -2.51 30.95 -7.23
CA THR A 188 -3.23 31.60 -6.13
C THR A 188 -3.39 33.10 -6.40
N LYS A 189 -4.00 33.83 -5.46
CA LYS A 189 -4.04 35.31 -5.51
C LYS A 189 -2.67 35.95 -5.29
N TRP A 190 -1.75 35.24 -4.65
CA TRP A 190 -0.46 35.76 -4.19
C TRP A 190 0.71 35.34 -5.09
N GLY A 191 0.52 34.35 -5.95
CA GLY A 191 1.57 33.85 -6.83
C GLY A 191 1.24 32.49 -7.43
N ILE A 192 2.25 31.85 -8.02
CA ILE A 192 2.16 30.49 -8.55
C ILE A 192 2.99 29.59 -7.64
N ILE A 193 2.34 28.58 -7.08
CA ILE A 193 3.01 27.55 -6.29
C ILE A 193 3.46 26.46 -7.25
N GLU A 194 4.74 26.47 -7.60
CA GLU A 194 5.37 25.42 -8.42
C GLU A 194 5.41 24.10 -7.63
N VAL A 195 4.79 23.05 -8.18
CA VAL A 195 4.63 21.76 -7.49
C VAL A 195 5.92 20.94 -7.50
N GLU A 196 6.76 21.11 -8.52
CA GLU A 196 8.05 20.40 -8.60
C GLU A 196 9.18 21.12 -7.85
N ASN A 197 8.94 22.33 -7.35
CA ASN A 197 9.93 23.09 -6.58
C ASN A 197 9.90 22.65 -5.11
N VAL A 198 11.04 22.14 -4.63
CA VAL A 198 11.25 21.66 -3.25
C VAL A 198 11.10 22.75 -2.18
N GLU A 199 11.29 24.01 -2.56
CA GLU A 199 11.07 25.16 -1.65
C GLU A 199 9.58 25.42 -1.40
N HIS A 200 8.72 25.03 -2.35
CA HIS A 200 7.28 25.22 -2.26
C HIS A 200 6.56 24.02 -1.63
N CYS A 201 6.87 22.80 -2.07
CA CYS A 201 6.27 21.59 -1.51
C CYS A 201 7.14 20.35 -1.72
N GLU A 202 6.77 19.26 -1.07
CA GLU A 202 7.57 18.02 -1.07
C GLU A 202 7.04 16.98 -2.08
N PHE A 203 6.28 17.42 -3.09
CA PHE A 203 5.77 16.52 -4.12
C PHE A 203 6.90 15.85 -4.92
N ALA A 204 7.99 16.59 -5.21
CA ALA A 204 9.17 16.01 -5.85
C ALA A 204 9.77 14.85 -5.05
N ASN A 205 9.81 14.97 -3.72
CA ASN A 205 10.32 13.92 -2.82
C ASN A 205 9.41 12.69 -2.84
N LEU A 206 8.09 12.89 -2.79
CA LEU A 206 7.11 11.80 -2.90
C LEU A 206 7.22 11.08 -4.25
N ARG A 207 7.30 11.84 -5.35
CA ARG A 207 7.46 11.28 -6.70
C ARG A 207 8.72 10.43 -6.76
N ASP A 208 9.85 10.98 -6.33
CA ASP A 208 11.15 10.30 -6.42
C ASP A 208 11.18 9.02 -5.57
N LEU A 209 10.54 9.02 -4.39
CA LEU A 209 10.32 7.82 -3.59
C LEU A 209 9.57 6.74 -4.39
N LEU A 210 8.42 7.09 -4.96
CA LEU A 210 7.49 6.12 -5.57
C LEU A 210 7.97 5.56 -6.91
N ILE A 211 8.63 6.37 -7.76
CA ILE A 211 8.96 5.96 -9.14
C ILE A 211 10.45 5.82 -9.42
N ARG A 212 11.33 6.36 -8.57
CA ARG A 212 12.78 6.35 -8.83
C ARG A 212 13.55 5.45 -7.88
N SER A 213 13.47 5.71 -6.58
CA SER A 213 14.36 5.07 -5.60
C SER A 213 13.77 3.78 -5.00
N HIS A 214 12.51 3.79 -4.59
CA HIS A 214 11.94 2.74 -3.74
C HIS A 214 10.87 1.88 -4.42
N LEU A 215 10.67 2.03 -5.73
CA LEU A 215 9.66 1.27 -6.48
C LEU A 215 9.85 -0.24 -6.36
N GLN A 216 11.09 -0.72 -6.41
CA GLN A 216 11.38 -2.14 -6.34
C GLN A 216 11.20 -2.67 -4.92
N ASP A 217 11.71 -1.96 -3.91
CA ASP A 217 11.51 -2.32 -2.50
C ASP A 217 10.01 -2.37 -2.12
N LEU A 218 9.20 -1.39 -2.54
CA LEU A 218 7.75 -1.43 -2.36
C LEU A 218 7.10 -2.71 -2.92
N LYS A 219 7.58 -3.19 -4.07
CA LYS A 219 7.10 -4.44 -4.67
C LYS A 219 7.57 -5.67 -3.89
N ASP A 220 8.81 -5.65 -3.41
CA ASP A 220 9.40 -6.75 -2.65
C ASP A 220 8.73 -6.90 -1.28
N VAL A 221 8.51 -5.79 -0.56
CA VAL A 221 7.69 -5.78 0.67
C VAL A 221 6.27 -6.28 0.37
N THR A 222 5.66 -5.84 -0.73
CA THR A 222 4.31 -6.31 -1.11
C THR A 222 4.28 -7.81 -1.39
N HIS A 223 5.30 -8.35 -2.05
CA HIS A 223 5.34 -9.76 -2.40
C HIS A 223 5.70 -10.64 -1.19
N ASN A 224 6.79 -10.31 -0.51
CA ASN A 224 7.41 -11.16 0.51
C ASN A 224 6.72 -11.04 1.88
N ILE A 225 6.08 -9.90 2.15
CA ILE A 225 5.42 -9.64 3.44
C ILE A 225 3.91 -9.69 3.28
N HIS A 226 3.32 -8.71 2.57
CA HIS A 226 1.86 -8.54 2.55
C HIS A 226 1.15 -9.70 1.84
N TYR A 227 1.63 -10.06 0.64
CA TYR A 227 1.07 -11.16 -0.14
C TYR A 227 1.33 -12.53 0.50
N GLU A 228 2.55 -12.82 0.96
CA GLU A 228 2.82 -14.10 1.64
C GLU A 228 2.00 -14.26 2.92
N THR A 229 1.82 -13.19 3.71
CA THR A 229 0.93 -13.22 4.88
C THR A 229 -0.50 -13.57 4.47
N TYR A 230 -1.01 -12.96 3.40
CA TYR A 230 -2.32 -13.28 2.85
C TYR A 230 -2.40 -14.74 2.35
N ARG A 231 -1.38 -15.20 1.63
CA ARG A 231 -1.29 -16.53 1.05
C ARG A 231 -1.28 -17.62 2.11
N VAL A 232 -0.44 -17.51 3.14
CA VAL A 232 -0.39 -18.44 4.27
C VAL A 232 -1.75 -18.51 4.97
N ARG A 233 -2.37 -17.36 5.23
CA ARG A 233 -3.71 -17.31 5.82
C ARG A 233 -4.75 -18.05 4.97
N ARG A 234 -4.80 -17.79 3.66
CA ARG A 234 -5.78 -18.42 2.75
C ARG A 234 -5.57 -19.91 2.57
N LEU A 235 -4.32 -20.38 2.49
CA LEU A 235 -4.02 -21.81 2.39
C LEU A 235 -4.41 -22.55 3.67
N ASN A 236 -4.18 -21.94 4.84
CA ASN A 236 -4.61 -22.52 6.11
C ASN A 236 -6.14 -22.58 6.24
N GLU A 237 -6.85 -21.52 5.85
CA GLU A 237 -8.32 -21.51 5.81
C GLU A 237 -8.87 -22.61 4.86
N SER A 238 -8.22 -22.82 3.71
CA SER A 238 -8.59 -23.87 2.76
C SER A 238 -8.34 -25.28 3.31
N ASN A 239 -7.23 -25.48 4.03
CA ASN A 239 -6.91 -26.75 4.67
C ASN A 239 -7.86 -27.07 5.84
N VAL A 240 -8.26 -26.06 6.61
CA VAL A 240 -9.26 -26.21 7.69
C VAL A 240 -10.62 -26.59 7.09
N SER A 241 -11.04 -25.93 6.01
CA SER A 241 -12.26 -26.29 5.27
C SER A 241 -12.23 -27.73 4.74
N PHE A 242 -11.05 -28.23 4.32
CA PHE A 242 -10.89 -29.62 3.90
C PHE A 242 -10.97 -30.61 5.09
N SER A 243 -10.45 -30.22 6.26
CA SER A 243 -10.54 -31.03 7.48
C SER A 243 -11.93 -31.07 8.11
N GLU A 244 -12.71 -29.99 8.02
CA GLU A 244 -14.11 -29.94 8.48
C GLU A 244 -15.08 -30.70 7.57
N LEU A 245 -14.71 -30.94 6.30
CA LEU A 245 -15.47 -31.75 5.34
C LEU A 245 -15.20 -33.27 5.46
N GLY A 246 -14.49 -33.73 6.48
CA GLY A 246 -14.61 -35.11 6.96
C GLY A 246 -14.09 -36.21 6.02
N LEU A 247 -12.87 -36.09 5.51
CA LEU A 247 -12.10 -37.28 5.14
C LEU A 247 -11.16 -37.62 6.29
N ALA A 248 -11.60 -38.55 7.14
CA ALA A 248 -10.74 -39.17 8.14
C ALA A 248 -9.46 -39.72 7.47
N PRO A 249 -8.30 -39.69 8.16
CA PRO A 249 -7.11 -40.39 7.69
C PRO A 249 -7.47 -41.87 7.49
N TRP A 250 -7.23 -42.38 6.28
CA TRP A 250 -7.37 -43.80 5.98
C TRP A 250 -6.53 -44.58 7.02
N PRO A 251 -7.11 -45.56 7.73
CA PRO A 251 -6.31 -46.36 8.65
C PRO A 251 -5.31 -47.16 7.82
N LEU A 252 -4.02 -46.99 8.11
CA LEU A 252 -3.01 -47.95 7.69
C LEU A 252 -3.37 -49.30 8.31
N GLU A 253 -3.85 -50.22 7.48
CA GLU A 253 -3.92 -51.64 7.85
C GLU A 253 -2.50 -52.15 8.07
N ASN A 254 -2.13 -52.29 9.34
CA ASN A 254 -1.02 -53.14 9.74
C ASN A 254 -1.40 -54.58 9.40
N GLY A 255 -0.84 -55.09 8.31
CA GLY A 255 -0.82 -56.51 7.99
C GLY A 255 -0.06 -57.27 9.07
N THR A 256 -0.82 -57.87 9.99
CA THR A 256 -0.36 -58.97 10.82
C THR A 256 -0.64 -60.25 10.05
N ASP A 257 0.41 -60.87 9.49
CA ASP A 257 0.36 -62.26 9.06
C ASP A 257 1.31 -63.05 9.95
N ASP A 258 0.74 -63.67 10.97
CA ASP A 258 1.35 -64.69 11.80
C ASP A 258 0.66 -66.01 11.45
N ARG A 259 1.40 -66.93 10.82
CA ARG A 259 1.29 -68.39 10.98
C ARG A 259 2.29 -69.15 10.10
N GLY A 260 3.09 -69.98 10.74
CA GLY A 260 3.32 -71.34 10.22
C GLY A 260 4.78 -71.78 10.10
N GLN A 261 5.28 -72.39 11.18
CA GLN A 261 6.51 -73.16 11.27
C GLN A 261 6.55 -74.39 10.36
N SER A 262 7.75 -74.72 9.88
CA SER A 262 8.34 -76.08 9.81
C SER A 262 9.80 -75.93 9.36
N GLU A 263 10.82 -76.09 10.23
CA GLU A 263 11.61 -77.34 10.43
C GLU A 263 11.93 -78.06 9.10
N SER A 264 13.14 -78.52 8.75
CA SER A 264 14.40 -78.78 9.46
C SER A 264 15.43 -79.32 8.42
N HIS A 265 16.73 -79.32 8.79
CA HIS A 265 17.84 -80.16 8.25
C HIS A 265 18.18 -80.01 6.73
N LEU A 266 19.43 -79.86 6.28
CA LEU A 266 20.78 -80.21 6.75
C LEU A 266 21.78 -79.28 6.04
#